data_AF-A0AAV3SB78-F1
#
_entry.id   AF-A0AAV3SB78-F1
#
_cell.length_a   1.000
_cell.length_b   1.000
_cell.length_c   1.000
_cell.angle_alpha   90.00
_cell.angle_beta   90.00
_cell.angle_gamma   90.00
#
_symmetry.space_group_name_H-M   'P 1'
#
loop_
_entity.id
_entity.type
_entity.pdbx_description
1 polymer ?
#
loop_
_entity_poly.entity_id
_entity_poly.type
_entity_poly.pdbx_seq_one_letter_code
_entity_poly.pdbx_strand_id
1 'polypeptide(L)'
;MDTTSTKNQLKTELEEPIAVWNASPALRFGVVLILLDFAWSSIVPSEPGLLAVTVINTLFDGLSAIGIVCVLTAAVKQAEWNGTEKMPRFDWLPRLRFETRVFGSQQPAFPPDWPTDFRPPREVSSESMAKRLVIGFIWMIPLLWLLPGFWRGMTALWGTPPIGEADWLLFVGVGVVVTLLHEATHALVAAHYGCSISTGVILPLAAYIRPSGAFLSRWERIFMTLAPSIVITLSLLPALFHADGWLVTVAFCGLLFNTIGAVDDLRSVWYLLKVPSSRLYYTSSNRDHPMLVYDRLSQLDSVTLLERCEELVKRLTVPLKIQQKPTSRYPH
;
A
#
# COMPACT_ATOMS: atom_id res chain seq x y z
N MET A 1 -10.78 46.59 20.01
CA MET A 1 -10.38 45.31 19.39
C MET A 1 -10.16 45.56 17.91
N ASP A 2 -8.94 45.37 17.45
CA ASP A 2 -8.50 45.76 16.11
C ASP A 2 -8.97 44.72 15.07
N THR A 3 -10.05 45.02 14.39
CA THR A 3 -10.71 44.14 13.40
C THR A 3 -9.81 43.86 12.19
N THR A 4 -8.76 44.65 12.00
CA THR A 4 -7.79 44.54 10.92
C THR A 4 -6.81 43.39 11.16
N SER A 5 -6.39 43.19 12.41
CA SER A 5 -5.49 42.09 12.80
C SER A 5 -6.17 40.73 12.60
N THR A 6 -7.43 40.59 13.03
CA THR A 6 -8.20 39.35 12.91
C THR A 6 -8.46 38.96 11.44
N LYS A 7 -8.71 39.94 10.56
CA LYS A 7 -8.91 39.69 9.12
C LYS A 7 -7.65 39.20 8.41
N ASN A 8 -6.50 39.75 8.75
CA ASN A 8 -5.22 39.32 8.16
C ASN A 8 -4.84 37.92 8.64
N GLN A 9 -5.08 37.61 9.91
CA GLN A 9 -4.81 36.29 10.46
C GLN A 9 -5.69 35.20 9.81
N LEU A 10 -7.00 35.43 9.69
CA LEU A 10 -7.92 34.51 8.99
C LEU A 10 -7.54 34.28 7.53
N LYS A 11 -7.05 35.31 6.85
CA LYS A 11 -6.60 35.20 5.45
C LYS A 11 -5.40 34.26 5.33
N THR A 12 -4.40 34.41 6.21
CA THR A 12 -3.22 33.53 6.22
C THR A 12 -3.59 32.10 6.62
N GLU A 13 -4.49 31.93 7.59
CA GLU A 13 -4.99 30.62 8.04
C GLU A 13 -5.77 29.85 6.95
N LEU A 14 -6.38 30.55 5.99
CA LEU A 14 -7.14 29.93 4.88
C LEU A 14 -6.29 29.73 3.61
N GLU A 15 -5.27 30.55 3.36
CA GLU A 15 -4.43 30.46 2.16
C GLU A 15 -3.62 29.16 2.11
N GLU A 16 -3.08 28.72 3.24
CA GLU A 16 -2.27 27.50 3.32
C GLU A 16 -3.10 26.22 3.08
N PRO A 17 -4.25 25.99 3.74
CA PRO A 17 -5.13 24.85 3.43
C PRO A 17 -5.61 24.82 1.97
N ILE A 18 -5.93 26.00 1.39
CA ILE A 18 -6.35 26.10 -0.02
C ILE A 18 -5.20 25.75 -0.96
N ALA A 19 -3.98 26.15 -0.65
CA ALA A 19 -2.80 25.78 -1.42
C ALA A 19 -2.57 24.26 -1.38
N VAL A 20 -2.63 23.64 -0.20
CA VAL A 20 -2.50 22.17 -0.02
C VAL A 20 -3.62 21.43 -0.77
N TRP A 21 -4.87 21.89 -0.66
CA TRP A 21 -6.02 21.34 -1.40
C TRP A 21 -5.80 21.36 -2.91
N ASN A 22 -5.41 22.51 -3.46
CA ASN A 22 -5.19 22.67 -4.89
C ASN A 22 -3.95 21.90 -5.39
N ALA A 23 -2.93 21.74 -4.56
CA ALA A 23 -1.69 21.03 -4.88
C ALA A 23 -1.84 19.50 -4.91
N SER A 24 -2.83 18.93 -4.21
CA SER A 24 -3.00 17.48 -4.09
C SER A 24 -4.29 16.97 -4.75
N PRO A 25 -4.24 16.48 -6.01
CA PRO A 25 -5.38 15.80 -6.64
C PRO A 25 -5.87 14.58 -5.85
N ALA A 26 -4.96 13.86 -5.19
CA ALA A 26 -5.30 12.69 -4.36
C ALA A 26 -6.14 13.09 -3.14
N LEU A 27 -5.79 14.18 -2.45
CA LEU A 27 -6.58 14.70 -1.32
C LEU A 27 -8.01 15.04 -1.76
N ARG A 28 -8.16 15.72 -2.90
CA ARG A 28 -9.46 16.11 -3.46
C ARG A 28 -10.30 14.89 -3.82
N PHE A 29 -9.70 13.90 -4.47
CA PHE A 29 -10.37 12.65 -4.80
C PHE A 29 -10.81 11.90 -3.54
N GLY A 30 -9.94 11.81 -2.53
CA GLY A 30 -10.25 11.11 -1.30
C GLY A 30 -11.41 11.73 -0.52
N VAL A 31 -11.45 13.07 -0.42
CA VAL A 31 -12.57 13.77 0.23
C VAL A 31 -13.88 13.57 -0.54
N VAL A 32 -13.86 13.54 -1.87
CA VAL A 32 -15.07 13.23 -2.66
C VAL A 32 -15.60 11.83 -2.34
N LEU A 33 -14.71 10.83 -2.20
CA LEU A 33 -15.14 9.47 -1.83
C LEU A 33 -15.77 9.40 -0.44
N ILE A 34 -15.19 10.10 0.54
CA ILE A 34 -15.75 10.17 1.91
C ILE A 34 -17.11 10.89 1.91
N LEU A 35 -17.25 11.98 1.16
CA LEU A 35 -18.51 12.71 1.08
C LEU A 35 -19.61 11.89 0.37
N LEU A 36 -19.23 11.11 -0.64
CA LEU A 36 -20.15 10.19 -1.32
C LEU A 36 -20.66 9.10 -0.37
N ASP A 37 -19.78 8.53 0.45
CA ASP A 37 -20.15 7.57 1.50
C ASP A 37 -21.04 8.19 2.59
N PHE A 38 -20.69 9.39 3.08
CA PHE A 38 -21.50 10.11 4.06
C PHE A 38 -22.90 10.44 3.51
N ALA A 39 -22.97 10.91 2.26
CA ALA A 39 -24.24 11.21 1.59
C ALA A 39 -25.09 9.95 1.42
N TRP A 40 -24.48 8.83 1.03
CA TRP A 40 -25.17 7.54 0.93
C TRP A 40 -25.70 7.07 2.28
N SER A 41 -24.85 7.07 3.30
CA SER A 41 -25.21 6.68 4.68
C SER A 41 -26.33 7.53 5.28
N SER A 42 -26.51 8.77 4.79
CA SER A 42 -27.60 9.67 5.20
C SER A 42 -28.94 9.40 4.50
N ILE A 43 -28.94 8.65 3.39
CA ILE A 43 -30.11 8.38 2.55
C ILE A 43 -30.64 6.94 2.75
N VAL A 44 -29.76 6.01 3.13
CA VAL A 44 -30.14 4.59 3.26
C VAL A 44 -31.16 4.39 4.38
N PRO A 45 -32.33 3.79 4.08
CA PRO A 45 -33.30 3.44 5.11
C PRO A 45 -32.69 2.40 6.06
N SER A 46 -32.88 2.60 7.36
CA SER A 46 -32.33 1.78 8.44
C SER A 46 -32.94 0.37 8.53
N GLU A 47 -33.67 -0.10 7.52
CA GLU A 47 -34.30 -1.41 7.57
C GLU A 47 -33.28 -2.53 7.28
N PRO A 48 -32.93 -3.35 8.29
CA PRO A 48 -32.02 -4.46 8.10
C PRO A 48 -32.76 -5.57 7.32
N GLY A 49 -32.26 -5.96 6.15
CA GLY A 49 -32.79 -7.14 5.46
C GLY A 49 -32.55 -7.23 3.96
N LEU A 50 -32.28 -6.12 3.26
CA LEU A 50 -31.94 -6.21 1.85
C LEU A 50 -30.44 -6.49 1.66
N LEU A 51 -30.14 -7.65 1.06
CA LEU A 51 -28.81 -8.00 0.53
C LEU A 51 -28.23 -6.84 -0.30
N ALA A 52 -29.07 -6.15 -1.09
CA ALA A 52 -28.67 -4.98 -1.88
C ALA A 52 -28.17 -3.81 -1.01
N VAL A 53 -28.82 -3.52 0.12
CA VAL A 53 -28.39 -2.47 1.05
C VAL A 53 -27.04 -2.85 1.69
N THR A 54 -26.84 -4.12 2.02
CA THR A 54 -25.59 -4.62 2.60
C THR A 54 -24.43 -4.53 1.59
N VAL A 55 -24.66 -4.93 0.33
CA VAL A 55 -23.66 -4.84 -0.75
C VAL A 55 -23.31 -3.39 -1.05
N ILE A 56 -24.29 -2.50 -1.11
CA ILE A 56 -24.05 -1.09 -1.40
C ILE A 56 -23.32 -0.41 -0.23
N ASN A 57 -23.71 -0.67 1.02
CA ASN A 57 -22.98 -0.16 2.19
C ASN A 57 -21.54 -0.64 2.22
N THR A 58 -21.29 -1.92 1.91
CA THR A 58 -19.92 -2.48 1.84
C THR A 58 -19.07 -1.79 0.75
N LEU A 59 -19.68 -1.45 -0.40
CA LEU A 59 -19.00 -0.71 -1.47
C LEU A 59 -18.65 0.73 -1.03
N PHE A 60 -19.57 1.41 -0.36
CA PHE A 60 -19.37 2.78 0.12
C PHE A 60 -18.39 2.85 1.30
N ASP A 61 -18.43 1.89 2.23
CA ASP A 61 -17.40 1.70 3.26
C ASP A 61 -16.01 1.53 2.61
N GLY A 62 -15.93 0.76 1.52
CA GLY A 62 -14.71 0.58 0.73
C GLY A 62 -14.23 1.89 0.08
N LEU A 63 -15.14 2.69 -0.49
CA LEU A 63 -14.81 4.01 -1.04
C LEU A 63 -14.34 4.98 0.06
N SER A 64 -14.97 4.96 1.24
CA SER A 64 -14.57 5.76 2.39
C SER A 64 -13.20 5.37 2.91
N ALA A 65 -12.90 4.07 2.98
CA ALA A 65 -11.56 3.59 3.31
C ALA A 65 -10.52 4.10 2.30
N ILE A 66 -10.77 4.01 0.99
CA ILE A 66 -9.90 4.58 -0.06
C ILE A 66 -9.77 6.10 0.10
N GLY A 67 -10.85 6.78 0.47
CA GLY A 67 -10.86 8.23 0.68
C GLY A 67 -9.98 8.65 1.85
N ILE A 68 -10.14 7.98 2.99
CA ILE A 68 -9.27 8.12 4.18
C ILE A 68 -7.82 7.81 3.77
N VAL A 69 -7.61 6.82 2.89
CA VAL A 69 -6.28 6.48 2.38
C VAL A 69 -5.59 7.63 1.69
N CYS A 70 -6.29 8.23 0.74
CA CYS A 70 -5.78 9.35 -0.01
C CYS A 70 -5.52 10.57 0.89
N VAL A 71 -6.40 10.84 1.87
CA VAL A 71 -6.25 11.96 2.82
C VAL A 71 -5.03 11.77 3.71
N LEU A 72 -4.88 10.62 4.37
CA LEU A 72 -3.74 10.35 5.25
C LEU A 72 -2.42 10.33 4.48
N THR A 73 -2.41 9.77 3.26
CA THR A 73 -1.20 9.77 2.42
C THR A 73 -0.78 11.19 2.04
N ALA A 74 -1.75 12.07 1.74
CA ALA A 74 -1.48 13.48 1.48
C ALA A 74 -0.98 14.21 2.74
N ALA A 75 -1.56 13.92 3.91
CA ALA A 75 -1.14 14.49 5.19
C ALA A 75 0.30 14.07 5.56
N VAL A 76 0.65 12.79 5.37
CA VAL A 76 2.03 12.28 5.61
C VAL A 76 3.01 12.98 4.68
N LYS A 77 2.70 13.11 3.38
CA LYS A 77 3.56 13.84 2.44
C LYS A 77 3.73 15.32 2.81
N GLN A 78 2.68 15.95 3.31
CA GLN A 78 2.75 17.33 3.79
C GLN A 78 3.61 17.45 5.05
N ALA A 79 3.49 16.51 5.98
CA ALA A 79 4.33 16.44 7.17
C ALA A 79 5.81 16.17 6.82
N GLU A 80 6.09 15.33 5.82
CA GLU A 80 7.43 15.10 5.29
C GLU A 80 8.02 16.35 4.61
N TRP A 81 7.19 17.12 3.89
CA TRP A 81 7.60 18.39 3.27
C TRP A 81 8.00 19.44 4.32
N ASN A 82 7.26 19.50 5.43
CA ASN A 82 7.52 20.43 6.52
C ASN A 82 8.63 19.96 7.47
N GLY A 83 8.95 18.66 7.48
CA GLY A 83 9.88 18.01 8.40
C GLY A 83 11.28 17.76 7.84
N THR A 84 11.91 18.74 7.19
CA THR A 84 13.32 18.63 6.75
C THR A 84 14.33 18.62 7.92
N GLU A 85 13.89 18.76 9.16
CA GLU A 85 14.72 18.49 10.34
C GLU A 85 14.76 17.00 10.69
N LYS A 86 15.97 16.44 10.59
CA LYS A 86 16.42 15.09 10.92
C LYS A 86 15.64 14.44 12.09
N MET A 87 14.61 13.65 11.79
CA MET A 87 14.08 12.73 12.79
C MET A 87 15.16 11.69 13.19
N PRO A 88 15.37 11.44 14.50
CA PRO A 88 16.32 10.45 14.96
C PRO A 88 15.94 9.05 14.44
N ARG A 89 16.93 8.30 13.96
CA ARG A 89 16.74 6.90 13.53
C ARG A 89 16.14 6.08 14.67
N PHE A 90 15.13 5.25 14.36
CA PHE A 90 14.55 4.25 15.26
C PHE A 90 15.52 3.07 15.49
N ASP A 91 16.71 3.37 16.01
CA ASP A 91 17.77 2.39 16.28
C ASP A 91 17.61 1.68 17.65
N TRP A 92 16.61 2.07 18.44
CA TRP A 92 16.40 1.60 19.82
C TRP A 92 15.59 0.30 19.96
N LEU A 93 14.99 -0.23 18.88
CA LEU A 93 14.27 -1.51 18.94
C LEU A 93 15.26 -2.68 18.73
N PRO A 94 15.45 -3.58 19.72
CA PRO A 94 16.27 -4.78 19.54
C PRO A 94 15.64 -5.68 18.47
N ARG A 95 16.22 -5.69 17.26
CA ARG A 95 15.76 -6.53 16.15
C ARG A 95 16.34 -7.93 16.32
N LEU A 96 15.58 -8.83 16.94
CA LEU A 96 15.86 -10.27 16.83
C LEU A 96 15.60 -10.69 15.38
N ARG A 97 16.65 -11.21 14.74
CA ARG A 97 16.68 -11.47 13.31
C ARG A 97 17.27 -12.85 13.08
N PHE A 98 16.47 -13.71 12.48
CA PHE A 98 16.87 -15.05 12.08
C PHE A 98 16.86 -15.10 10.55
N GLU A 99 17.97 -15.50 9.95
CA GLU A 99 18.13 -15.55 8.50
C GLU A 99 18.67 -16.91 8.11
N THR A 100 18.00 -17.54 7.14
CA THR A 100 18.38 -18.84 6.59
C THR A 100 18.55 -18.70 5.09
N ARG A 101 19.72 -19.13 4.58
CA ARG A 101 19.97 -19.21 3.15
C ARG A 101 19.52 -20.59 2.68
N VAL A 102 18.42 -20.65 1.94
CA VAL A 102 17.71 -21.93 1.70
C VAL A 102 18.08 -22.55 0.34
N PHE A 103 18.40 -21.76 -0.68
CA PHE A 103 18.75 -22.30 -2.02
C PHE A 103 19.73 -21.41 -2.79
N GLY A 104 20.68 -22.04 -3.51
CA GLY A 104 21.49 -21.39 -4.56
C GLY A 104 22.97 -21.23 -4.22
N SER A 105 23.80 -21.51 -5.22
CA SER A 105 25.27 -21.51 -5.24
C SER A 105 25.91 -20.23 -4.70
N GLN A 106 27.22 -20.26 -4.46
CA GLN A 106 28.03 -19.05 -4.20
C GLN A 106 27.89 -18.07 -5.37
N GLN A 107 26.84 -17.26 -5.37
CA GLN A 107 26.69 -16.18 -6.33
C GLN A 107 27.66 -15.07 -5.96
N PRO A 108 28.33 -14.47 -6.96
CA PRO A 108 29.19 -13.33 -6.72
C PRO A 108 28.41 -12.21 -6.02
N ALA A 109 29.07 -11.52 -5.09
CA ALA A 109 28.48 -10.39 -4.37
C ALA A 109 28.07 -9.24 -5.32
N PHE A 110 28.66 -9.22 -6.51
CA PHE A 110 28.45 -8.24 -7.56
C PHE A 110 27.71 -8.85 -8.75
N PRO A 111 26.92 -8.05 -9.49
CA PRO A 111 26.27 -8.50 -10.71
C PRO A 111 27.32 -9.04 -11.70
N PRO A 112 26.96 -10.02 -12.55
CA PRO A 112 27.75 -10.33 -13.73
C PRO A 112 27.87 -9.08 -14.61
N ASP A 113 28.84 -9.07 -15.54
CA ASP A 113 29.23 -7.92 -16.37
C ASP A 113 28.06 -7.00 -16.74
N TRP A 114 28.29 -5.70 -16.57
CA TRP A 114 27.28 -4.65 -16.77
C TRP A 114 26.65 -4.74 -18.17
N PRO A 115 25.30 -4.77 -18.27
CA PRO A 115 24.62 -4.72 -19.57
C PRO A 115 25.04 -3.49 -20.40
N THR A 116 25.57 -3.71 -21.60
CA THR A 116 26.20 -2.68 -22.45
C THR A 116 25.28 -1.53 -22.85
N ASP A 117 23.96 -1.77 -22.89
CA ASP A 117 22.97 -0.79 -23.35
C ASP A 117 22.36 0.06 -22.21
N PHE A 118 22.91 -0.08 -21.00
CA PHE A 118 22.42 0.56 -19.80
C PHE A 118 23.42 1.58 -19.29
N ARG A 119 22.96 2.53 -18.47
CA ARG A 119 23.80 3.45 -17.70
C ARG A 119 24.39 2.74 -16.47
N PRO A 120 25.45 3.30 -15.87
CA PRO A 120 25.94 2.84 -14.57
C PRO A 120 24.78 2.77 -13.57
N PRO A 121 24.71 1.71 -12.74
CA PRO A 121 23.58 1.53 -11.85
C PRO A 121 23.50 2.66 -10.84
N ARG A 122 22.28 3.08 -10.53
CA ARG A 122 22.02 3.88 -9.33
C ARG A 122 21.65 2.95 -8.17
N GLU A 123 22.10 3.32 -6.98
CA GLU A 123 21.75 2.63 -5.75
C GLU A 123 20.41 3.15 -5.21
N VAL A 124 19.51 2.23 -4.84
CA VAL A 124 18.27 2.56 -4.14
C VAL A 124 18.35 1.99 -2.74
N SER A 125 18.51 2.88 -1.75
CA SER A 125 18.66 2.48 -0.35
C SER A 125 17.40 1.80 0.19
N SER A 126 17.61 0.78 1.02
CA SER A 126 16.53 0.03 1.66
C SER A 126 15.96 0.72 2.90
N GLU A 127 16.55 1.83 3.36
CA GLU A 127 16.22 2.52 4.62
C GLU A 127 14.74 2.90 4.77
N SER A 128 14.00 3.06 3.67
CA SER A 128 12.56 3.31 3.78
C SER A 128 11.76 2.09 4.27
N MET A 129 12.27 0.86 4.33
CA MET A 129 11.46 -0.34 4.68
C MET A 129 10.85 -0.29 6.09
N ALA A 130 11.58 0.20 7.09
CA ALA A 130 11.06 0.28 8.46
C ALA A 130 9.95 1.35 8.59
N LYS A 131 10.13 2.51 7.94
CA LYS A 131 9.09 3.55 7.84
C LYS A 131 7.86 3.03 7.10
N ARG A 132 8.07 2.19 6.09
CA ARG A 132 7.00 1.57 5.26
C ARG A 132 6.13 0.60 6.05
N LEU A 133 6.70 -0.20 6.97
CA LEU A 133 5.95 -1.08 7.85
C LEU A 133 5.06 -0.33 8.85
N VAL A 134 5.53 0.81 9.37
CA VAL A 134 4.72 1.65 10.28
C VAL A 134 3.49 2.20 9.58
N ILE A 135 3.63 2.65 8.32
CA ILE A 135 2.50 3.11 7.51
C ILE A 135 1.51 1.96 7.28
N GLY A 136 1.99 0.74 6.96
CA GLY A 136 1.17 -0.47 6.86
C GLY A 136 0.38 -0.77 8.14
N PHE A 137 1.01 -0.65 9.31
CA PHE A 137 0.33 -0.81 10.61
C PHE A 137 -0.75 0.23 10.85
N ILE A 138 -0.54 1.48 10.44
CA ILE A 138 -1.56 2.53 10.51
C ILE A 138 -2.77 2.15 9.63
N TRP A 139 -2.54 1.54 8.46
CA TRP A 139 -3.62 1.01 7.60
C TRP A 139 -4.41 -0.13 8.25
N MET A 140 -3.79 -0.89 9.15
CA MET A 140 -4.46 -2.02 9.81
C MET A 140 -5.46 -1.58 10.89
N ILE A 141 -5.24 -0.45 11.56
CA ILE A 141 -6.06 -0.05 12.71
C ILE A 141 -7.54 0.13 12.33
N PRO A 142 -7.90 0.86 11.25
CA PRO A 142 -9.30 0.96 10.82
C PRO A 142 -9.87 -0.39 10.38
N LEU A 143 -9.06 -1.23 9.71
CA LEU A 143 -9.48 -2.54 9.22
C LEU A 143 -9.83 -3.48 10.40
N LEU A 144 -9.01 -3.48 11.45
CA LEU A 144 -9.25 -4.19 12.70
C LEU A 144 -10.48 -3.65 13.45
N TRP A 145 -10.82 -2.37 13.28
CA TRP A 145 -12.02 -1.76 13.86
C TRP A 145 -13.31 -2.18 13.16
N LEU A 146 -13.24 -2.47 11.86
CA LEU A 146 -14.37 -2.98 11.06
C LEU A 146 -14.63 -4.48 11.29
N LEU A 147 -13.61 -5.23 11.72
CA LEU A 147 -13.72 -6.68 11.91
C LEU A 147 -14.86 -7.12 12.82
N PRO A 148 -15.08 -6.52 14.01
CA PRO A 148 -16.17 -6.92 14.89
C PRO A 148 -17.56 -6.69 14.26
N GLY A 149 -17.74 -5.60 13.51
CA GLY A 149 -19.00 -5.29 12.83
C GLY A 149 -19.28 -6.29 11.70
N PHE A 150 -18.27 -6.54 10.87
CA PHE A 150 -18.31 -7.57 9.84
C PHE A 150 -18.63 -8.94 10.44
N TRP A 151 -17.93 -9.33 11.51
CA TRP A 151 -18.13 -10.61 12.18
C TRP A 151 -19.54 -10.80 12.75
N ARG A 152 -20.13 -9.75 13.32
CA ARG A 152 -21.53 -9.78 13.75
C ARG A 152 -22.48 -10.00 12.58
N GLY A 153 -22.23 -9.36 11.44
CA GLY A 153 -22.96 -9.59 10.20
C GLY A 153 -22.83 -11.04 9.72
N MET A 154 -21.61 -11.59 9.75
CA MET A 154 -21.35 -12.98 9.40
C MET A 154 -22.13 -13.95 10.30
N THR A 155 -22.12 -13.69 11.61
CA THR A 155 -22.82 -14.50 12.61
C THR A 155 -24.33 -14.49 12.38
N ALA A 156 -24.89 -13.32 12.05
CA ALA A 156 -26.32 -13.20 11.78
C ALA A 156 -26.74 -13.91 10.48
N LEU A 157 -25.90 -13.88 9.44
CA LEU A 157 -26.22 -14.44 8.13
C LEU A 157 -25.95 -15.93 8.02
N TRP A 158 -24.87 -16.43 8.63
CA TRP A 158 -24.39 -17.80 8.44
C TRP A 158 -24.31 -18.62 9.74
N GLY A 159 -24.73 -18.04 10.87
CA GLY A 159 -24.70 -18.74 12.16
C GLY A 159 -23.28 -19.05 12.63
N THR A 160 -22.28 -18.24 12.23
CA THR A 160 -20.90 -18.43 12.69
C THR A 160 -20.85 -18.35 14.22
N PRO A 161 -20.12 -19.24 14.90
CA PRO A 161 -20.07 -19.24 16.35
C PRO A 161 -19.49 -17.93 16.90
N PRO A 162 -19.89 -17.51 18.11
CA PRO A 162 -19.29 -16.37 18.79
C PRO A 162 -17.81 -16.65 19.05
N ILE A 163 -16.96 -15.62 18.88
CA ILE A 163 -15.51 -15.72 19.06
C ILE A 163 -15.19 -16.09 20.52
N GLY A 164 -14.77 -17.33 20.76
CA GLY A 164 -14.19 -17.82 22.00
C GLY A 164 -12.67 -17.73 22.02
N GLU A 165 -12.05 -18.20 23.10
CA GLU A 165 -10.59 -18.21 23.25
C GLU A 165 -9.88 -19.06 22.18
N ALA A 166 -10.51 -20.17 21.77
CA ALA A 166 -9.99 -21.03 20.70
C ALA A 166 -9.97 -20.33 19.33
N ASP A 167 -10.86 -19.36 19.10
CA ASP A 167 -10.92 -18.62 17.84
C ASP A 167 -9.76 -17.64 17.68
N TRP A 168 -9.17 -17.17 18.79
CA TRP A 168 -7.92 -16.42 18.75
C TRP A 168 -6.75 -17.27 18.28
N LEU A 169 -6.67 -18.53 18.73
CA LEU A 169 -5.65 -19.46 18.25
C LEU A 169 -5.84 -19.77 16.76
N LEU A 170 -7.09 -19.93 16.31
CA LEU A 170 -7.40 -20.08 14.89
C LEU A 170 -6.98 -18.84 14.11
N PHE A 171 -7.34 -17.64 14.57
CA PHE A 171 -7.00 -16.37 13.92
C PHE A 171 -5.48 -16.20 13.77
N VAL A 172 -4.73 -16.42 14.86
CA VAL A 172 -3.27 -16.39 14.84
C VAL A 172 -2.71 -17.47 13.91
N GLY A 173 -3.24 -18.69 13.98
CA GLY A 173 -2.84 -19.81 13.13
C GLY A 173 -3.03 -19.51 11.65
N VAL A 174 -4.20 -19.00 11.26
CA VAL A 174 -4.50 -18.57 9.88
C VAL A 174 -3.55 -17.45 9.45
N GLY A 175 -3.30 -16.46 10.32
CA GLY A 175 -2.34 -15.40 10.03
C GLY A 175 -0.94 -15.92 9.73
N VAL A 176 -0.41 -16.80 10.59
CA VAL A 176 0.91 -17.42 10.38
C VAL A 176 0.94 -18.21 9.08
N VAL A 177 -0.05 -19.05 8.81
CA VAL A 177 -0.11 -19.87 7.59
C VAL A 177 -0.17 -18.99 6.35
N VAL A 178 -1.01 -17.96 6.33
CA VAL A 178 -1.15 -17.04 5.18
C VAL A 178 0.13 -16.25 4.96
N THR A 179 0.78 -15.74 6.01
CA THR A 179 2.07 -15.06 5.88
C THR A 179 3.14 -15.97 5.28
N LEU A 180 3.22 -17.23 5.73
CA LEU A 180 4.17 -18.19 5.16
C LEU A 180 3.86 -18.50 3.68
N LEU A 181 2.59 -18.70 3.33
CA LEU A 181 2.16 -18.90 1.95
C LEU A 181 2.45 -17.69 1.07
N HIS A 182 2.30 -16.49 1.62
CA HIS A 182 2.54 -15.23 0.92
C HIS A 182 4.02 -15.10 0.53
N GLU A 183 4.91 -15.23 1.51
CA GLU A 183 6.36 -15.22 1.29
C GLU A 183 6.83 -16.39 0.42
N ALA A 184 6.26 -17.59 0.59
CA ALA A 184 6.57 -18.74 -0.24
C ALA A 184 6.17 -18.52 -1.71
N THR A 185 5.06 -17.85 -1.97
CA THR A 185 4.61 -17.54 -3.33
C THR A 185 5.58 -16.57 -4.02
N HIS A 186 6.03 -15.53 -3.32
CA HIS A 186 7.08 -14.66 -3.86
C HIS A 186 8.37 -15.46 -4.15
N ALA A 187 8.74 -16.39 -3.26
CA ALA A 187 9.95 -17.19 -3.40
C ALA A 187 9.87 -18.09 -4.64
N LEU A 188 8.74 -18.77 -4.84
CA LEU A 188 8.51 -19.62 -6.00
C LEU A 188 8.61 -18.82 -7.31
N VAL A 189 7.98 -17.65 -7.37
CA VAL A 189 8.06 -16.80 -8.58
C VAL A 189 9.46 -16.23 -8.78
N ALA A 190 10.16 -15.87 -7.71
CA ALA A 190 11.55 -15.43 -7.79
C ALA A 190 12.48 -16.55 -8.31
N ALA A 191 12.33 -17.78 -7.81
CA ALA A 191 13.06 -18.95 -8.29
C ALA A 191 12.78 -19.20 -9.77
N HIS A 192 11.53 -19.05 -10.21
CA HIS A 192 11.15 -19.19 -11.62
C HIS A 192 11.91 -18.18 -12.52
N TYR A 193 12.14 -16.96 -12.05
CA TYR A 193 12.96 -15.96 -12.74
C TYR A 193 14.49 -16.13 -12.52
N GLY A 194 14.93 -17.25 -11.96
CA GLY A 194 16.35 -17.56 -11.75
C GLY A 194 17.00 -16.80 -10.60
N CYS A 195 16.21 -16.22 -9.68
CA CYS A 195 16.76 -15.58 -8.49
C CYS A 195 17.20 -16.64 -7.47
N SER A 196 18.30 -16.37 -6.77
CA SER A 196 18.60 -17.01 -5.50
C SER A 196 17.74 -16.41 -4.39
N ILE A 197 17.38 -17.21 -3.39
CA ILE A 197 16.41 -16.82 -2.38
C ILE A 197 17.04 -16.92 -1.00
N SER A 198 16.99 -15.83 -0.27
CA SER A 198 17.23 -15.80 1.18
C SER A 198 15.92 -15.50 1.88
N THR A 199 15.68 -16.18 3.00
CA THR A 199 14.48 -15.98 3.81
C THR A 199 14.89 -15.59 5.22
N GLY A 200 14.05 -14.82 5.89
CA GLY A 200 14.27 -14.49 7.28
C GLY A 200 13.02 -14.01 7.98
N VAL A 201 13.14 -13.88 9.29
CA VAL A 201 12.09 -13.33 10.14
C VAL A 201 12.70 -12.19 10.95
N ILE A 202 12.04 -11.04 10.92
CA ILE A 202 12.34 -9.89 11.78
C ILE A 202 11.18 -9.80 12.75
N LEU A 203 11.36 -10.25 13.98
CA LEU A 203 10.31 -10.16 14.99
C LEU A 203 10.25 -8.75 15.59
N PRO A 204 9.06 -8.27 15.98
CA PRO A 204 7.73 -8.87 15.74
C PRO A 204 7.16 -8.53 14.34
N LEU A 205 7.98 -7.95 13.48
CA LEU A 205 7.57 -7.14 12.34
C LEU A 205 7.09 -7.96 11.13
N ALA A 206 7.84 -8.96 10.67
CA ALA A 206 7.50 -9.69 9.44
C ALA A 206 8.40 -10.91 9.20
N ALA A 207 7.85 -11.91 8.50
CA ALA A 207 8.65 -12.79 7.65
C ALA A 207 9.01 -12.03 6.36
N TYR A 208 10.15 -12.33 5.76
CA TYR A 208 10.55 -11.71 4.49
C TYR A 208 11.30 -12.71 3.62
N ILE A 209 11.19 -12.51 2.31
CA ILE A 209 12.14 -13.04 1.35
C ILE A 209 12.99 -11.93 0.72
N ARG A 210 14.19 -12.27 0.31
CA ARG A 210 15.06 -11.42 -0.50
C ARG A 210 15.54 -12.21 -1.73
N PRO A 211 14.95 -11.95 -2.91
CA PRO A 211 15.43 -12.50 -4.16
C PRO A 211 16.72 -11.78 -4.58
N SER A 212 17.72 -12.50 -5.07
CA SER A 212 19.00 -11.94 -5.49
C SER A 212 19.60 -12.62 -6.72
N GLY A 213 20.54 -11.94 -7.37
CA GLY A 213 21.41 -12.55 -8.37
C GLY A 213 20.81 -12.77 -9.75
N ALA A 214 19.65 -12.18 -10.04
CA ALA A 214 19.09 -12.10 -11.39
C ALA A 214 18.72 -10.65 -11.71
N PHE A 215 18.83 -10.28 -12.98
CA PHE A 215 18.29 -9.03 -13.49
C PHE A 215 16.80 -9.22 -13.77
N LEU A 216 15.96 -8.42 -13.11
CA LEU A 216 14.52 -8.43 -13.33
C LEU A 216 14.12 -7.16 -14.09
N SER A 217 13.34 -7.33 -15.14
CA SER A 217 12.60 -6.24 -15.76
C SER A 217 11.53 -5.70 -14.83
N ARG A 218 11.00 -4.51 -15.16
CA ARG A 218 9.87 -3.92 -14.45
C ARG A 218 8.69 -4.88 -14.33
N TRP A 219 8.35 -5.59 -15.40
CA TRP A 219 7.17 -6.46 -15.43
C TRP A 219 7.37 -7.73 -14.63
N GLU A 220 8.53 -8.39 -14.74
CA GLU A 220 8.87 -9.56 -13.92
C GLU A 220 8.82 -9.21 -12.43
N ARG A 221 9.31 -8.02 -12.07
CA ARG A 221 9.22 -7.53 -10.69
C ARG A 221 7.78 -7.26 -10.25
N ILE A 222 6.95 -6.66 -11.10
CA ILE A 222 5.51 -6.49 -10.81
C ILE A 222 4.82 -7.83 -10.63
N PHE A 223 5.06 -8.81 -11.51
CA PHE A 223 4.45 -10.14 -11.40
C PHE A 223 4.89 -10.86 -10.14
N MET A 224 6.18 -10.87 -9.84
CA MET A 224 6.73 -11.42 -8.60
C MET A 224 6.10 -10.78 -7.36
N THR A 225 5.93 -9.46 -7.37
CA THR A 225 5.33 -8.71 -6.26
C THR A 225 3.81 -8.92 -6.14
N LEU A 226 3.06 -9.06 -7.25
CA LEU A 226 1.61 -9.30 -7.18
C LEU A 226 1.23 -10.77 -6.98
N ALA A 227 2.15 -11.70 -7.17
CA ALA A 227 1.85 -13.13 -7.19
C ALA A 227 1.10 -13.62 -5.94
N PRO A 228 1.51 -13.31 -4.70
CA PRO A 228 0.78 -13.76 -3.52
C PRO A 228 -0.64 -13.23 -3.46
N SER A 229 -0.81 -11.94 -3.79
CA SER A 229 -2.13 -11.30 -3.83
C SER A 229 -3.06 -12.03 -4.79
N ILE A 230 -2.58 -12.38 -5.99
CA ILE A 230 -3.37 -13.09 -7.00
C ILE A 230 -3.66 -14.52 -6.56
N VAL A 231 -2.63 -15.29 -6.20
CA VAL A 231 -2.76 -16.73 -5.91
C VAL A 231 -3.63 -16.96 -4.68
N ILE A 232 -3.37 -16.26 -3.57
CA ILE A 232 -4.11 -16.46 -2.33
C ILE A 232 -5.55 -15.96 -2.47
N THR A 233 -5.75 -14.79 -3.10
CA THR A 233 -7.12 -14.26 -3.30
C THR A 233 -7.94 -15.18 -4.18
N LEU A 234 -7.42 -15.63 -5.32
CA LEU A 234 -8.14 -16.55 -6.20
C LEU A 234 -8.44 -17.90 -5.54
N SER A 235 -7.62 -18.32 -4.57
CA SER A 235 -7.84 -19.56 -3.83
C SER A 235 -8.88 -19.43 -2.72
N LEU A 236 -8.87 -18.31 -1.97
CA LEU A 236 -9.75 -18.13 -0.81
C LEU A 236 -11.08 -17.44 -1.14
N LEU A 237 -11.14 -16.63 -2.21
CA LEU A 237 -12.37 -15.93 -2.60
C LEU A 237 -13.53 -16.90 -2.90
N PRO A 238 -13.35 -18.02 -3.62
CA PRO A 238 -14.41 -19.01 -3.81
C PRO A 238 -14.90 -19.64 -2.49
N ALA A 239 -14.01 -19.81 -1.51
CA ALA A 239 -14.32 -20.40 -0.22
C ALA A 239 -15.26 -19.53 0.64
N LEU A 240 -15.35 -18.23 0.36
CA LEU A 240 -16.34 -17.34 1.01
C LEU A 240 -17.79 -17.66 0.63
N PHE A 241 -18.02 -18.40 -0.46
CA PHE A 241 -19.36 -18.76 -0.92
C PHE A 241 -19.80 -20.15 -0.47
N HIS A 242 -19.05 -20.79 0.44
CA HIS A 242 -19.40 -22.11 0.97
C HIS A 242 -20.44 -22.02 2.10
N ALA A 243 -21.23 -23.07 2.29
CA ALA A 243 -22.24 -23.13 3.36
C ALA A 243 -21.66 -23.41 4.76
N ASP A 244 -20.37 -23.74 4.85
CA ASP A 244 -19.69 -24.06 6.11
C ASP A 244 -19.12 -22.77 6.72
N GLY A 245 -19.72 -22.32 7.82
CA GLY A 245 -19.32 -21.10 8.52
C GLY A 245 -17.85 -21.08 8.98
N TRP A 246 -17.25 -22.24 9.27
CA TRP A 246 -15.82 -22.32 9.62
C TRP A 246 -14.92 -22.09 8.42
N LEU A 247 -15.26 -22.68 7.27
CA LEU A 247 -14.50 -22.47 6.04
C LEU A 247 -14.55 -21.00 5.60
N VAL A 248 -15.74 -20.39 5.68
CA VAL A 248 -15.93 -18.97 5.36
C VAL A 248 -15.13 -18.09 6.32
N THR A 249 -15.12 -18.40 7.62
CA THR A 249 -14.28 -17.74 8.63
C THR A 249 -12.80 -17.78 8.27
N VAL A 250 -12.28 -18.97 8.00
CA VAL A 250 -10.86 -19.18 7.67
C VAL A 250 -10.50 -18.45 6.38
N ALA A 251 -11.35 -18.54 5.37
CA ALA A 251 -11.16 -17.84 4.09
C ALA A 251 -11.16 -16.32 4.27
N PHE A 252 -12.07 -15.78 5.07
CA PHE A 252 -12.12 -14.35 5.38
C PHE A 252 -10.87 -13.89 6.13
N CYS A 253 -10.50 -14.57 7.22
CA CYS A 253 -9.28 -14.25 7.96
C CYS A 253 -8.04 -14.35 7.06
N GLY A 254 -7.97 -15.37 6.20
CA GLY A 254 -6.85 -15.51 5.27
C GLY A 254 -6.78 -14.39 4.24
N LEU A 255 -7.92 -13.99 3.65
CA LEU A 255 -7.99 -12.84 2.75
C LEU A 255 -7.61 -11.54 3.45
N LEU A 256 -8.03 -11.36 4.69
CA LEU A 256 -7.67 -10.22 5.53
C LEU A 256 -6.14 -10.13 5.72
N PHE A 257 -5.51 -11.21 6.21
CA PHE A 257 -4.06 -11.24 6.41
C PHE A 257 -3.28 -11.10 5.11
N ASN A 258 -3.77 -11.68 4.02
CA ASN A 258 -3.16 -11.52 2.70
C ASN A 258 -3.23 -10.06 2.23
N THR A 259 -4.37 -9.39 2.44
CA THR A 259 -4.56 -7.97 2.11
C THR A 259 -3.59 -7.09 2.90
N ILE A 260 -3.40 -7.40 4.19
CA ILE A 260 -2.44 -6.71 5.05
C ILE A 260 -1.00 -6.88 4.53
N GLY A 261 -0.59 -8.11 4.21
CA GLY A 261 0.73 -8.40 3.64
C GLY A 261 0.95 -7.70 2.29
N ALA A 262 -0.09 -7.65 1.46
CA ALA A 262 -0.07 -7.05 0.14
C ALA A 262 0.05 -5.51 0.12
N VAL A 263 -0.06 -4.81 1.24
CA VAL A 263 0.01 -3.34 1.26
C VAL A 263 1.34 -2.83 0.70
N ASP A 264 2.47 -3.40 1.13
CA ASP A 264 3.78 -2.98 0.62
C ASP A 264 4.03 -3.45 -0.81
N ASP A 265 3.44 -4.58 -1.20
CA ASP A 265 3.46 -5.09 -2.58
C ASP A 265 2.74 -4.16 -3.54
N LEU A 266 1.49 -3.82 -3.26
CA LEU A 266 0.68 -2.93 -4.10
C LEU A 266 1.33 -1.55 -4.21
N ARG A 267 1.92 -1.06 -3.11
CA ARG A 267 2.69 0.19 -3.12
C ARG A 267 3.96 0.07 -3.97
N SER A 268 4.66 -1.06 -3.90
CA SER A 268 5.85 -1.32 -4.72
C SER A 268 5.49 -1.44 -6.19
N VAL A 269 4.38 -2.09 -6.52
CA VAL A 269 3.80 -2.14 -7.87
C VAL A 269 3.43 -0.75 -8.34
N TRP A 270 2.75 0.04 -7.53
CA TRP A 270 2.43 1.44 -7.84
C TRP A 270 3.69 2.25 -8.14
N TYR A 271 4.75 2.09 -7.35
CA TYR A 271 6.05 2.71 -7.62
C TYR A 271 6.63 2.22 -8.94
N LEU A 272 6.63 0.91 -9.20
CA LEU A 272 7.12 0.34 -10.45
C LEU A 272 6.31 0.86 -11.64
N LEU A 273 5.01 1.08 -11.52
CA LEU A 273 4.19 1.68 -12.58
C LEU A 273 4.57 3.14 -12.88
N LYS A 274 5.21 3.85 -11.93
CA LYS A 274 5.75 5.21 -12.11
C LYS A 274 7.08 5.27 -12.83
N VAL A 275 7.71 4.14 -13.12
CA VAL A 275 9.04 4.14 -13.72
C VAL A 275 9.02 3.62 -15.16
N PRO A 276 9.98 4.03 -16.00
CA PRO A 276 10.13 3.48 -17.36
C PRO A 276 10.18 1.94 -17.36
N SER A 277 9.53 1.31 -18.35
CA SER A 277 9.55 -0.14 -18.54
C SER A 277 10.94 -0.68 -18.89
N SER A 278 11.81 0.19 -19.40
CA SER A 278 13.16 -0.12 -19.82
C SER A 278 14.14 -0.34 -18.67
N ARG A 279 13.73 -0.13 -17.41
CA ARG A 279 14.59 -0.36 -16.25
C ARG A 279 14.80 -1.83 -15.96
N LEU A 280 16.04 -2.17 -15.60
CA LEU A 280 16.41 -3.44 -14.98
C LEU A 280 16.72 -3.24 -13.50
N TYR A 281 16.34 -4.22 -12.70
CA TYR A 281 16.54 -4.26 -11.26
C TYR A 281 17.46 -5.43 -10.92
N TYR A 282 18.50 -5.17 -10.15
CA TYR A 282 19.37 -6.21 -9.63
C TYR A 282 19.46 -6.09 -8.11
N THR A 283 19.23 -7.19 -7.42
CA THR A 283 19.39 -7.26 -5.97
C THR A 283 20.61 -8.11 -5.66
N SER A 284 21.58 -7.52 -4.96
CA SER A 284 22.77 -8.26 -4.51
C SER A 284 22.38 -9.28 -3.43
N SER A 285 23.09 -10.41 -3.46
CA SER A 285 23.06 -11.44 -2.42
C SER A 285 23.65 -10.94 -1.10
N ASN A 286 24.54 -9.93 -1.15
CA ASN A 286 25.04 -9.29 0.04
C ASN A 286 24.02 -8.26 0.54
N ARG A 287 23.63 -8.45 1.80
CA ARG A 287 22.53 -7.75 2.43
C ARG A 287 22.72 -6.24 2.48
N ASP A 288 23.95 -5.83 2.76
CA ASP A 288 24.30 -4.44 3.01
C ASP A 288 24.36 -3.62 1.72
N HIS A 289 24.34 -4.30 0.57
CA HIS A 289 24.24 -3.61 -0.70
C HIS A 289 22.79 -3.23 -1.01
N PRO A 290 22.57 -1.99 -1.46
CA PRO A 290 21.28 -1.53 -1.94
C PRO A 290 20.86 -2.27 -3.21
N MET A 291 19.60 -2.13 -3.57
CA MET A 291 19.13 -2.57 -4.88
C MET A 291 19.73 -1.67 -5.95
N LEU A 292 20.30 -2.28 -6.98
CA LEU A 292 20.84 -1.58 -8.15
C LEU A 292 19.76 -1.43 -9.21
N VAL A 293 19.64 -0.23 -9.76
CA VAL A 293 18.68 0.09 -10.82
C VAL A 293 19.44 0.60 -12.04
N TYR A 294 19.16 -0.02 -13.20
CA TYR A 294 19.81 0.28 -14.46
C TYR A 294 18.81 0.95 -15.40
N ASP A 295 19.14 2.15 -15.87
CA ASP A 295 18.38 2.88 -16.86
C ASP A 295 18.92 2.59 -18.27
N ARG A 296 18.06 2.25 -19.22
CA ARG A 296 18.47 2.03 -20.62
C ARG A 296 18.82 3.36 -21.30
N LEU A 297 19.90 3.38 -22.07
CA LEU A 297 20.41 4.60 -22.72
C LEU A 297 19.43 5.21 -23.75
N SER A 298 18.66 4.38 -24.44
CA SER A 298 17.85 4.78 -25.61
C SER A 298 16.41 5.25 -25.32
N GLN A 299 15.95 5.24 -24.07
CA GLN A 299 14.55 5.51 -23.72
C GLN A 299 14.40 6.46 -22.53
N LEU A 300 14.97 7.67 -22.62
CA LEU A 300 14.83 8.66 -21.57
C LEU A 300 13.40 9.21 -21.42
N ASP A 301 12.64 9.27 -22.51
CA ASP A 301 11.36 10.00 -22.55
C ASP A 301 10.12 9.09 -22.61
N SER A 302 10.23 7.82 -22.21
CA SER A 302 9.07 6.93 -22.23
C SER A 302 8.06 7.35 -21.17
N VAL A 303 6.98 8.00 -21.61
CA VAL A 303 5.84 8.40 -20.77
C VAL A 303 5.33 7.19 -19.99
N THR A 304 5.32 7.29 -18.67
CA THR A 304 4.92 6.22 -17.77
C THR A 304 3.42 6.00 -17.85
N LEU A 305 2.96 4.78 -17.56
CA LEU A 305 1.52 4.46 -17.54
C LEU A 305 0.80 5.33 -16.50
N LEU A 306 1.49 5.64 -15.41
CA LEU A 306 0.95 6.49 -14.37
C LEU A 306 0.94 7.98 -14.74
N GLU A 307 1.87 8.51 -15.54
CA GLU A 307 1.74 9.86 -16.10
C GLU A 307 0.49 9.99 -16.97
N ARG A 308 0.13 8.93 -17.71
CA ARG A 308 -1.15 8.88 -18.45
C ARG A 308 -2.36 8.89 -17.50
N CYS A 309 -2.30 8.14 -16.40
CA CYS A 309 -3.35 8.13 -15.39
C CYS A 309 -3.43 9.43 -14.59
N GLU A 310 -2.31 10.02 -14.18
CA GLU A 310 -2.22 11.29 -13.46
C GLU A 310 -2.74 12.43 -14.33
N GLU A 311 -2.43 12.44 -15.63
CA GLU A 311 -3.00 13.38 -16.60
C GLU A 311 -4.52 13.21 -16.71
N LEU A 312 -5.03 11.99 -16.71
CA LEU A 312 -6.46 11.71 -16.72
C LEU A 312 -7.16 12.17 -15.43
N VAL A 313 -6.60 11.86 -14.25
CA VAL A 313 -7.11 12.33 -12.95
C VAL A 313 -7.04 13.85 -12.86
N LYS A 314 -5.96 14.46 -13.34
CA LYS A 314 -5.80 15.92 -13.39
C LYS A 314 -6.91 16.55 -14.22
N ARG A 315 -7.21 16.00 -15.40
CA ARG A 315 -8.34 16.43 -16.25
C ARG A 315 -9.69 16.32 -15.54
N LEU A 316 -9.95 15.18 -14.89
CA LEU A 316 -11.20 14.96 -14.16
C LEU A 316 -11.38 15.87 -12.93
N THR A 317 -10.28 16.29 -12.29
CA THR A 317 -10.29 17.12 -11.08
C THR A 317 -10.09 18.61 -11.34
N VAL A 318 -9.91 19.05 -12.60
CA VAL A 318 -9.82 20.48 -12.95
C VAL A 318 -11.04 21.28 -12.46
N PRO A 319 -12.29 20.79 -12.64
CA PRO A 319 -13.48 21.53 -12.19
C PRO A 319 -13.56 21.73 -10.67
N LEU A 320 -12.83 20.92 -9.88
CA LEU A 320 -12.83 20.97 -8.42
C LEU A 320 -11.79 21.95 -7.82
N LYS A 321 -11.05 22.68 -8.66
CA LYS A 321 -10.12 23.70 -8.18
C LYS A 321 -10.88 24.93 -7.69
N ILE A 322 -10.55 25.41 -6.50
CA ILE A 322 -11.07 26.69 -6.02
C ILE A 322 -10.30 27.79 -6.74
N GLN A 323 -10.99 28.56 -7.58
CA GLN A 323 -10.39 29.74 -8.22
C GLN A 323 -10.10 30.77 -7.13
N GLN A 324 -8.81 31.00 -6.84
CA GLN A 324 -8.42 32.16 -6.04
C GLN A 324 -8.78 33.40 -6.85
N LYS A 325 -9.78 34.15 -6.38
CA LYS A 325 -10.09 35.45 -6.95
C LYS A 325 -8.82 36.28 -6.82
N PRO A 326 -8.22 36.76 -7.92
CA PRO A 326 -7.00 37.55 -7.83
C PRO A 326 -7.31 38.69 -6.87
N THR A 327 -6.59 38.76 -5.75
CA THR A 327 -6.68 39.90 -4.85
C THR A 327 -6.37 41.10 -5.72
N SER A 328 -7.39 41.88 -6.04
CA SER A 328 -7.24 43.11 -6.79
C SER A 328 -6.20 43.90 -6.02
N ARG A 329 -5.00 44.02 -6.58
CA ARG A 329 -4.07 45.05 -6.12
C ARG A 329 -4.82 46.34 -6.35
N TYR A 330 -5.36 46.90 -5.28
CA TYR A 330 -5.84 48.27 -5.31
C TYR A 330 -4.62 49.08 -5.76
N PRO A 331 -4.70 49.77 -6.92
CA PRO A 331 -3.67 50.74 -7.26
C PRO A 331 -3.69 51.80 -6.16
N HIS A 332 -2.58 51.91 -5.43
CA HIS A 332 -2.36 52.99 -4.47
C HIS A 332 -2.14 54.31 -5.18
#